data_AF-A0A543HTD3-F1
#
_entry.id   AF-A0A543HTD3-F1
#
_cell.length_a   1.000
_cell.length_b   1.000
_cell.length_c   1.000
_cell.angle_alpha   90.00
_cell.angle_beta   90.00
_cell.angle_gamma   90.00
#
_symmetry.space_group_name_H-M   'P 1'
#
loop_
_entity.id
_entity.type
_entity.pdbx_description
1 polymer ?
#
loop_
_entity_poly.entity_id
_entity_poly.type
_entity_poly.pdbx_seq_one_letter_code
_entity_poly.pdbx_strand_id
1 'polypeptide(L)'
;MTSGGALARMKSRSRFTASITGGDPVMNITDAASISTIWQQNSWVAIIFYIVTAIALWRVFEKAGEPGWAAIIPLVNVYFLLKVAGRQWWWLLLLLIPVVNLILLIVVAFDIGRNFGKGGAYSFFLLWMFPIIGYLILGFGSARYRGPQASRY
;
A
#
# COMPACT_ATOMS: atom_id res chain seq x y z
N MET A 1 -1.11 49.11 -61.94
CA MET A 1 -0.87 49.41 -60.52
C MET A 1 -1.92 48.73 -59.64
N THR A 2 -1.88 47.42 -59.36
CA THR A 2 -2.86 46.77 -58.43
C THR A 2 -2.35 45.53 -57.66
N SER A 3 -1.08 45.10 -57.77
CA SER A 3 -0.64 43.85 -57.12
C SER A 3 -0.18 43.98 -55.65
N GLY A 4 0.22 45.17 -55.19
CA GLY A 4 0.79 45.37 -53.84
C GLY A 4 -0.22 45.21 -52.70
N GLY A 5 -1.48 45.61 -52.90
CA GLY A 5 -2.51 45.54 -51.87
C GLY A 5 -3.01 44.12 -51.56
N ALA A 6 -3.00 43.25 -52.57
CA ALA A 6 -3.39 41.84 -52.41
C ALA A 6 -2.35 41.07 -51.58
N LEU A 7 -1.05 41.30 -51.85
CA LEU A 7 0.05 40.68 -51.11
C LEU A 7 0.09 41.12 -49.64
N ALA A 8 -0.19 42.40 -49.35
CA ALA A 8 -0.25 42.90 -47.98
C ALA A 8 -1.42 42.26 -47.19
N ARG A 9 -2.59 42.11 -47.81
CA ARG A 9 -3.73 41.38 -47.22
C ARG A 9 -3.40 39.90 -46.99
N MET A 10 -2.68 39.28 -47.91
CA MET A 10 -2.32 37.86 -47.81
C MET A 10 -1.35 37.61 -46.66
N LYS A 11 -0.35 38.49 -46.45
CA LYS A 11 0.61 38.39 -45.34
C LYS A 11 0.01 38.73 -43.97
N SER A 12 -1.03 39.56 -43.95
CA SER A 12 -1.83 39.80 -42.74
C SER A 12 -2.67 38.58 -42.39
N ARG A 13 -3.33 37.97 -43.38
CA ARG A 13 -4.10 36.73 -43.20
C ARG A 13 -3.23 35.56 -42.77
N SER A 14 -2.04 35.38 -43.36
CA SER A 14 -1.13 34.29 -42.99
C SER A 14 -0.59 34.42 -41.57
N ARG A 15 -0.34 35.66 -41.11
CA ARG A 15 0.09 35.93 -39.72
C ARG A 15 -1.05 35.71 -38.72
N PHE A 16 -2.28 36.07 -39.10
CA PHE A 16 -3.45 35.79 -38.28
C PHE A 16 -3.73 34.29 -38.21
N THR A 17 -3.66 33.54 -39.32
CA THR A 17 -3.79 32.07 -39.26
C THR A 17 -2.67 31.42 -38.46
N ALA A 18 -1.44 31.94 -38.53
CA ALA A 18 -0.33 31.45 -37.71
C ALA A 18 -0.52 31.74 -36.22
N SER A 19 -1.18 32.83 -35.81
CA SER A 19 -1.49 33.10 -34.40
C SER A 19 -2.65 32.26 -33.85
N ILE A 20 -3.54 31.76 -34.70
CA ILE A 20 -4.65 30.87 -34.26
C ILE A 20 -4.21 29.40 -34.26
N THR A 21 -3.20 29.06 -35.08
CA THR A 21 -2.70 27.68 -35.24
C THR A 21 -1.32 27.48 -34.58
N GLY A 22 -0.80 28.53 -33.92
CA GLY A 22 0.58 28.60 -33.47
C GLY A 22 0.70 28.57 -31.96
N GLY A 23 0.97 27.37 -31.44
CA GLY A 23 2.05 27.19 -30.47
C GLY A 23 1.94 27.95 -29.15
N ASP A 24 0.75 28.26 -28.66
CA ASP A 24 0.59 28.56 -27.25
C ASP A 24 1.01 27.28 -26.50
N PRO A 25 1.93 27.32 -25.53
CA PRO A 25 2.06 26.25 -24.56
C PRO A 25 0.84 26.31 -23.64
N VAL A 26 -0.36 26.08 -24.19
CA VAL A 26 -1.49 25.66 -23.37
C VAL A 26 -0.99 24.37 -22.74
N MET A 27 -0.69 24.44 -21.45
CA MET A 27 -0.22 23.33 -20.64
C MET A 27 -1.05 22.10 -21.02
N ASN A 28 -0.49 21.23 -21.85
CA ASN A 28 -1.24 20.19 -22.53
C ASN A 28 -1.42 19.09 -21.50
N ILE A 29 -2.53 19.18 -20.75
CA ILE A 29 -2.90 18.19 -19.72
C ILE A 29 -3.04 16.78 -20.35
N THR A 30 -3.03 16.70 -21.69
CA THR A 30 -3.07 15.47 -22.49
C THR A 30 -1.70 14.92 -22.90
N ASP A 31 -0.57 15.63 -22.69
CA ASP A 31 0.74 15.02 -22.95
C ASP A 31 0.85 13.79 -22.06
N ALA A 32 1.06 12.61 -22.64
CA ALA A 32 1.18 11.36 -21.89
C ALA A 32 2.23 11.47 -20.76
N ALA A 33 3.21 12.37 -20.91
CA ALA A 33 4.15 12.79 -19.88
C ALA A 33 3.49 13.50 -18.68
N SER A 34 2.59 14.46 -18.90
CA SER A 34 1.81 15.16 -17.87
C SER A 34 0.85 14.22 -17.13
N ILE A 35 0.27 13.24 -17.83
CA ILE A 35 -0.63 12.26 -17.20
C ILE A 35 0.19 11.21 -16.43
N SER A 36 1.34 10.78 -16.95
CA SER A 36 2.23 9.80 -16.29
C SER A 36 2.85 10.34 -14.99
N THR A 37 3.10 11.64 -14.92
CA THR A 37 3.71 12.29 -13.73
C THR A 37 2.74 12.41 -12.56
N ILE A 38 1.42 12.45 -12.81
CA ILE A 38 0.38 12.44 -11.77
C ILE A 38 0.29 11.06 -11.08
N TRP A 39 0.67 9.98 -11.77
CA TRP A 39 0.69 8.63 -11.19
C TRP A 39 1.93 8.35 -10.32
N GLN A 40 3.00 9.15 -10.44
CA GLN A 40 4.30 8.86 -9.86
C GLN A 40 4.66 9.67 -8.59
N GLN A 41 3.73 10.44 -8.04
CA GLN A 41 4.00 11.39 -6.94
C GLN A 41 3.85 10.81 -5.50
N ASN A 42 3.50 9.53 -5.32
CA ASN A 42 3.01 9.03 -4.02
C ASN A 42 4.02 8.23 -3.15
N SER A 43 5.33 8.29 -3.41
CA SER A 43 6.31 7.44 -2.69
C SER A 43 6.43 7.74 -1.18
N TRP A 44 6.12 8.95 -0.73
CA TRP A 44 6.20 9.34 0.69
C TRP A 44 5.07 8.77 1.54
N VAL A 45 3.88 8.61 0.95
CA VAL A 45 2.71 8.02 1.62
C VAL A 45 3.00 6.57 2.02
N ALA A 46 3.66 5.81 1.15
CA ALA A 46 4.06 4.43 1.43
C ALA A 46 5.02 4.33 2.64
N ILE A 47 5.94 5.28 2.79
CA ILE A 47 6.86 5.34 3.94
C ILE A 47 6.10 5.61 5.23
N ILE A 48 5.17 6.56 5.23
CA ILE A 48 4.33 6.84 6.42
C ILE A 48 3.53 5.60 6.81
N PHE A 49 2.86 4.97 5.84
CA PHE A 49 2.12 3.73 6.09
C PHE A 49 3.00 2.61 6.62
N TYR A 50 4.21 2.47 6.09
CA TYR A 50 5.19 1.50 6.57
C TYR A 50 5.54 1.74 8.04
N ILE A 51 5.89 2.97 8.41
CA ILE A 51 6.25 3.33 9.78
C ILE A 51 5.08 3.07 10.73
N VAL A 52 3.86 3.47 10.37
CA VAL A 52 2.67 3.23 11.19
C VAL A 52 2.44 1.73 11.40
N THR A 53 2.57 0.93 10.34
CA THR A 53 2.41 -0.52 10.41
C THR A 53 3.50 -1.17 11.27
N ALA A 54 4.74 -0.71 11.13
CA ALA A 54 5.86 -1.19 11.94
C ALA A 54 5.63 -0.92 13.43
N ILE A 55 5.17 0.28 13.81
CA ILE A 55 4.84 0.63 15.21
C ILE A 55 3.67 -0.23 15.73
N ALA A 56 2.65 -0.45 14.90
CA ALA A 56 1.52 -1.30 15.26
C ALA A 56 1.96 -2.73 15.57
N LEU A 57 2.75 -3.32 14.68
CA LEU A 57 3.27 -4.68 14.81
C LEU A 57 4.28 -4.80 15.95
N TRP A 58 5.11 -3.78 16.18
CA TRP A 58 6.01 -3.73 17.33
C TRP A 58 5.22 -3.95 18.63
N ARG A 59 4.13 -3.23 18.82
CA ARG A 59 3.26 -3.38 20.01
C ARG A 59 2.58 -4.74 20.09
N VAL A 60 2.22 -5.33 18.96
CA VAL A 60 1.65 -6.69 18.90
C VAL A 60 2.69 -7.73 19.33
N PHE A 61 3.94 -7.61 18.86
CA PHE A 61 5.03 -8.50 19.20
C PHE A 61 5.41 -8.39 20.68
N GLU A 62 5.52 -7.18 21.21
CA GLU A 62 5.76 -6.97 22.65
C GLU A 62 4.68 -7.61 23.53
N LYS A 63 3.42 -7.52 23.11
CA LYS A 63 2.30 -8.21 23.80
C LYS A 63 2.38 -9.72 23.73
N ALA A 64 2.97 -10.25 22.67
CA ALA A 64 3.18 -11.68 22.50
C ALA A 64 4.48 -12.19 23.15
N GLY A 65 5.30 -11.29 23.74
CA GLY A 65 6.59 -11.64 24.32
C GLY A 65 7.72 -11.80 23.28
N GLU A 66 7.51 -11.29 22.07
CA GLU A 66 8.46 -11.34 20.95
C GLU A 66 9.17 -9.98 20.77
N PRO A 67 10.37 -9.97 20.17
CA PRO A 67 11.14 -8.74 19.93
C PRO A 67 10.40 -7.76 19.01
N GLY A 68 10.05 -6.58 19.51
CA GLY A 68 9.34 -5.56 18.74
C GLY A 68 10.10 -5.00 17.54
N TRP A 69 11.44 -4.94 17.60
CA TRP A 69 12.30 -4.51 16.47
C TRP A 69 12.13 -5.40 15.23
N ALA A 70 11.67 -6.64 15.41
CA ALA A 70 11.38 -7.56 14.31
C ALA A 70 10.35 -6.99 13.32
N ALA A 71 9.47 -6.08 13.76
CA ALA A 71 8.46 -5.45 12.91
C ALA A 71 9.06 -4.60 11.78
N ILE A 72 10.30 -4.10 11.95
CA ILE A 72 10.97 -3.19 11.02
C ILE A 72 11.57 -3.94 9.83
N ILE A 73 11.95 -5.20 9.99
CA ILE A 73 12.60 -5.97 8.91
C ILE A 73 11.56 -6.88 8.28
N PRO A 74 11.19 -6.71 7.00
CA PRO A 74 10.05 -7.43 6.41
C PRO A 74 10.12 -8.95 6.55
N LEU A 75 11.29 -9.55 6.31
CA LEU A 75 11.46 -11.00 6.37
C LEU A 75 11.30 -11.54 7.80
N VAL A 76 11.89 -10.82 8.75
CA VAL A 76 11.86 -11.17 10.17
C VAL A 76 10.48 -10.90 10.77
N ASN A 77 9.81 -9.82 10.34
CA ASN A 77 8.44 -9.48 10.69
C ASN A 77 7.51 -10.67 10.40
N VAL A 78 7.54 -11.20 9.18
CA VAL A 78 6.68 -12.34 8.82
C VAL A 78 6.99 -13.59 9.66
N TYR A 79 8.27 -13.85 9.94
CA TYR A 79 8.67 -14.95 10.82
C TYR A 79 8.05 -14.84 12.23
N PHE A 80 8.18 -13.67 12.87
CA PHE A 80 7.61 -13.46 14.20
C PHE A 80 6.08 -13.38 14.15
N LEU A 81 5.49 -12.85 13.09
CA LEU A 81 4.04 -12.83 12.88
C LEU A 81 3.47 -14.25 12.83
N LEU A 82 4.15 -15.16 12.12
CA LEU A 82 3.81 -16.59 12.11
C LEU A 82 3.96 -17.21 13.50
N LYS A 83 5.03 -16.87 14.24
CA LYS A 83 5.24 -17.34 15.60
C LYS A 83 4.13 -16.89 16.57
N VAL A 84 3.69 -15.62 16.46
CA VAL A 84 2.53 -15.07 17.18
C VAL A 84 1.23 -15.72 16.75
N ALA A 85 1.10 -16.11 15.48
CA ALA A 85 -0.03 -16.91 15.01
C ALA A 85 0.02 -18.36 15.53
N GLY A 86 1.15 -18.83 16.05
CA GLY A 86 1.35 -20.22 16.46
C GLY A 86 1.75 -21.16 15.34
N ARG A 87 2.29 -20.61 14.24
CA ARG A 87 2.71 -21.36 13.06
C ARG A 87 4.22 -21.54 13.05
N GLN A 88 4.63 -22.69 12.53
CA GLN A 88 6.01 -23.16 12.37
C GLN A 88 6.74 -22.48 11.20
N TRP A 89 8.07 -22.43 11.28
CA TRP A 89 8.93 -21.65 10.37
C TRP A 89 8.81 -22.02 8.90
N TRP A 90 8.47 -23.26 8.56
CA TRP A 90 8.31 -23.69 7.17
C TRP A 90 7.07 -23.10 6.48
N TRP A 91 6.16 -22.47 7.22
CA TRP A 91 5.09 -21.67 6.61
C TRP A 91 5.65 -20.48 5.83
N LEU A 92 6.84 -19.97 6.17
CA LEU A 92 7.52 -18.95 5.36
C LEU A 92 7.82 -19.42 3.93
N LEU A 93 8.19 -20.70 3.76
CA LEU A 93 8.46 -21.27 2.44
C LEU A 93 7.18 -21.39 1.60
N LEU A 94 6.05 -21.65 2.26
CA LEU A 94 4.75 -21.70 1.59
C LEU A 94 4.28 -20.32 1.11
N LEU A 95 4.69 -19.23 1.77
CA LEU A 95 4.42 -17.86 1.31
C LEU A 95 5.14 -17.51 -0.01
N LEU A 96 6.16 -18.29 -0.40
CA LEU A 96 6.84 -18.13 -1.68
C LEU A 96 5.96 -18.57 -2.87
N ILE A 97 4.91 -19.37 -2.61
CA ILE A 97 3.95 -19.82 -3.62
C ILE A 97 2.78 -18.82 -3.66
N PRO A 98 2.56 -18.07 -4.76
CA PRO A 98 1.60 -16.95 -4.80
C PRO A 98 0.16 -17.34 -4.43
N VAL A 99 -0.31 -18.50 -4.88
CA VAL A 99 -1.67 -18.99 -4.61
C VAL A 99 -1.84 -19.36 -3.14
N VAL A 100 -0.83 -20.02 -2.58
CA VAL A 100 -0.83 -20.45 -1.18
C VAL A 100 -0.69 -19.24 -0.26
N ASN A 101 0.14 -18.26 -0.62
CA ASN A 101 0.33 -17.01 0.12
C ASN A 101 -0.99 -16.31 0.46
N LEU A 102 -1.91 -16.19 -0.50
CA LEU A 102 -3.23 -15.58 -0.30
C LEU A 102 -4.07 -16.30 0.76
N ILE A 103 -4.11 -17.63 0.70
CA ILE A 103 -4.82 -18.47 1.65
C ILE A 103 -4.16 -18.36 3.04
N LEU A 104 -2.83 -18.38 3.09
CA LEU A 104 -2.06 -18.29 4.31
C LEU A 104 -2.26 -16.97 5.04
N LEU A 105 -2.29 -15.84 4.32
CA LEU A 105 -2.55 -14.53 4.93
C LEU A 105 -3.90 -14.50 5.64
N ILE A 106 -4.93 -15.12 5.05
CA ILE A 106 -6.24 -15.26 5.68
C ILE A 106 -6.12 -16.12 6.93
N VAL A 107 -5.54 -17.33 6.81
CA VAL A 107 -5.41 -18.25 7.95
C VAL A 107 -4.64 -17.62 9.11
N VAL A 108 -3.51 -16.97 8.83
CA VAL A 108 -2.70 -16.26 9.82
C VAL A 108 -3.48 -15.12 10.48
N ALA A 109 -4.24 -14.34 9.73
CA ALA A 109 -5.11 -13.29 10.30
C ALA A 109 -6.18 -13.86 11.25
N PHE A 110 -6.77 -15.01 10.92
CA PHE A 110 -7.71 -15.71 11.79
C PHE A 110 -7.04 -16.26 13.05
N ASP A 111 -5.86 -16.85 12.92
CA ASP A 111 -5.12 -17.41 14.06
C ASP A 111 -4.64 -16.32 15.01
N ILE A 112 -4.10 -15.21 14.50
CA ILE A 112 -3.72 -14.05 15.32
C ILE A 112 -4.95 -13.52 16.06
N GLY A 113 -6.06 -13.28 15.35
CA GLY A 113 -7.28 -12.81 16.00
C GLY A 113 -7.73 -13.74 17.12
N ARG A 114 -7.75 -15.05 16.88
CA ARG A 114 -8.07 -16.07 17.91
C ARG A 114 -7.10 -16.05 19.09
N ASN A 115 -5.80 -15.95 18.84
CA ASN A 115 -4.76 -15.89 19.87
C ASN A 115 -4.87 -14.61 20.72
N PHE A 116 -5.40 -13.52 20.15
CA PHE A 116 -5.72 -12.29 20.88
C PHE A 116 -7.16 -12.25 21.44
N GLY A 117 -7.94 -13.32 21.29
CA GLY A 117 -9.32 -13.43 21.79
C GLY A 117 -10.36 -12.63 21.00
N LYS A 118 -10.07 -12.31 19.73
CA LYS A 118 -10.97 -11.64 18.79
C LYS A 118 -11.74 -12.66 17.94
N GLY A 119 -12.95 -12.29 17.52
CA GLY A 119 -13.80 -13.13 16.67
C GLY A 119 -13.38 -13.15 15.20
N GLY A 120 -13.92 -14.11 14.43
CA GLY A 120 -13.59 -14.28 13.01
C GLY A 120 -13.91 -13.08 12.13
N ALA A 121 -14.98 -12.33 12.44
CA ALA A 121 -15.32 -11.09 11.73
C ALA A 121 -14.21 -10.04 11.88
N TYR A 122 -13.66 -9.88 13.10
CA TYR A 122 -12.53 -8.98 13.33
C TYR A 122 -11.30 -9.42 12.54
N SER A 123 -10.99 -10.71 12.52
CA SER A 123 -9.87 -11.23 11.72
C SER A 123 -10.03 -10.97 10.22
N PHE A 124 -11.20 -11.23 9.66
CA PHE A 124 -11.43 -11.04 8.24
C PHE A 124 -11.43 -9.56 7.84
N PHE A 125 -12.25 -8.75 8.50
CA PHE A 125 -12.40 -7.33 8.13
C PHE A 125 -11.19 -6.50 8.55
N LEU A 126 -10.65 -6.69 9.76
CA LEU A 126 -9.62 -5.81 10.29
C LEU A 126 -8.20 -6.36 10.17
N LEU A 127 -7.97 -7.68 10.19
CA LEU A 127 -6.60 -8.21 10.05
C LEU A 127 -6.26 -8.55 8.59
N TRP A 128 -7.22 -9.00 7.79
CA TRP A 128 -6.98 -9.32 6.39
C TRP A 128 -7.30 -8.16 5.45
N MET A 129 -8.48 -7.53 5.56
CA MET A 129 -8.89 -6.42 4.69
C MET A 129 -8.21 -5.09 5.05
N PHE A 130 -8.11 -4.77 6.35
CA PHE A 130 -7.52 -3.52 6.84
C PHE A 130 -6.40 -3.73 7.88
N PRO A 131 -5.32 -4.47 7.53
CA PRO A 131 -4.33 -4.99 8.47
C PRO A 131 -3.76 -3.92 9.41
N ILE A 132 -3.52 -2.71 8.90
CA ILE A 132 -2.94 -1.60 9.67
C ILE A 132 -3.82 -1.26 10.89
N ILE A 133 -5.12 -1.10 10.67
CA ILE A 133 -6.09 -0.77 11.71
C ILE A 133 -6.26 -1.95 12.67
N GLY A 134 -6.32 -3.18 12.14
CA GLY A 134 -6.39 -4.39 12.96
C GLY A 134 -5.20 -4.53 13.90
N TYR A 135 -3.98 -4.44 13.37
CA TYR A 135 -2.77 -4.55 14.19
C TYR A 135 -2.61 -3.39 15.18
N LEU A 136 -3.03 -2.17 14.83
CA LEU A 136 -3.05 -1.05 15.79
C LEU A 136 -4.00 -1.33 16.96
N ILE A 137 -5.21 -1.80 16.68
CA ILE A 137 -6.19 -2.14 17.72
C ILE A 137 -5.70 -3.32 18.57
N LEU A 138 -5.02 -4.32 17.99
CA LEU A 138 -4.39 -5.38 18.75
C LEU A 138 -3.23 -4.89 19.61
N GLY A 139 -2.35 -4.07 19.04
CA GLY A 139 -1.13 -3.58 19.68
C GLY A 139 -1.40 -2.58 20.80
N PHE A 140 -2.30 -1.62 20.58
CA PHE A 140 -2.61 -0.55 21.54
C PHE A 140 -3.91 -0.76 22.32
N GLY A 141 -4.82 -1.61 21.83
CA GLY A 141 -6.09 -1.87 22.52
C GLY A 141 -5.94 -2.75 23.76
N SER A 142 -7.06 -3.07 24.41
CA SER A 142 -7.10 -3.93 25.60
C SER A 142 -6.89 -5.42 25.34
N ALA A 143 -6.73 -5.83 24.07
CA ALA A 143 -6.51 -7.22 23.69
C ALA A 143 -5.22 -7.75 24.33
N ARG A 144 -5.33 -8.88 25.05
CA ARG A 144 -4.20 -9.61 25.60
C ARG A 144 -3.92 -10.83 24.75
N TYR A 145 -2.64 -11.09 24.50
CA TYR A 145 -2.20 -12.31 23.86
C TYR A 145 -2.47 -13.50 24.80
N ARG A 146 -3.22 -14.49 24.32
CA ARG A 146 -3.61 -15.70 25.06
C ARG A 146 -2.77 -16.92 24.67
N GLY A 147 -1.79 -16.73 23.79
CA GLY A 147 -0.96 -17.80 23.25
C GLY A 147 -1.56 -18.49 22.01
N PRO A 148 -0.76 -19.34 21.34
CA PRO A 148 -1.18 -20.14 20.19
C PRO A 148 -2.35 -21.07 20.53
N GLN A 149 -3.56 -20.77 20.05
CA GLN A 149 -4.67 -21.74 20.10
C GLN A 149 -4.63 -22.72 18.92
N ALA A 150 -3.88 -22.39 17.87
CA ALA A 150 -3.70 -23.22 16.69
C ALA A 150 -2.94 -24.54 16.95
N SER A 151 -2.21 -24.67 18.06
CA SER A 151 -1.43 -25.88 18.40
C SER A 151 -2.26 -26.98 19.09
N ARG A 152 -3.59 -26.88 19.11
CA ARG A 152 -4.49 -27.84 19.79
C ARG A 152 -5.15 -28.86 18.86
N TYR A 153 -4.79 -28.90 17.59
CA TYR A 153 -5.26 -29.90 16.62
C TYR A 153 -4.13 -30.37 15.72
#